data_AF-A0A6C0JBP7-F1
#
_entry.id   AF-A0A6C0JBP7-F1
#
_cell.length_a   1.000
_cell.length_b   1.000
_cell.length_c   1.000
_cell.angle_alpha   90.00
_cell.angle_beta   90.00
_cell.angle_gamma   90.00
#
_symmetry.space_group_name_H-M   'P 1'
#
loop_
_entity.id
_entity.type
_entity.pdbx_description
1 polymer ?
#
loop_
_entity_poly.entity_id
_entity_poly.type
_entity_poly.pdbx_seq_one_letter_code
_entity_poly.pdbx_strand_id
1 'polypeptide(L)'
;MNLTDNEINNIDNIVYNISENIDFLSDPKQLLDIIPDDNQIVLLGECTHGTHEFYDIRNRLTQSLIQEKGYDIVLLEAEWPDIYRVNKYINKQNNDQTAKESLSNINKFPLWMWKNNIIEDLIEWLRKYNIIMKERQNKPAYIFGMDCQQFLKSYNDLKKYLDEIDPQFSLYLKRLFIFLKNINSEHEYGNSIVNGDLKKYIDTIPEILQDFLTNFQWDKIEQYLDNMEELSLDPIDIISAEQNAEIIVNAEEYFRKMVSEPPGSQVSWNTRDQHMLMTIMKLRNRFEKIDKKGNIPKIIVWAHNSHIGNANATNRGGKEFLNNNTWNLGQMVKENFPKSTVIGFYTNSGTVTAASNGNKSHETYTLNPASYYSYEYFFHKVSQKKQFSKYFINLKSYSNEEFYGLSTKDINNLPLNVQYRTLHNNCKITEEFDLDSKIVNEKLEEGYRFIPIERKVDKYGITRLLINNIGWITEHIPYSPITINCLPVNTLFYQELPKFFNSNLLQRWIGVQYCKNTEIQSHYGNSCLAKQYDYVVYLDKTNAINPI
;
A
#
# COMPACT_ATOMS: atom_id res chain seq x y z
N MET A 1 -26.94 15.42 -11.95
CA MET A 1 -26.68 15.96 -10.60
C MET A 1 -26.98 17.46 -10.67
N ASN A 2 -27.84 18.02 -9.82
CA ASN A 2 -28.08 19.47 -9.78
C ASN A 2 -27.44 20.01 -8.50
N LEU A 3 -26.20 20.49 -8.61
CA LEU A 3 -25.54 21.24 -7.54
C LEU A 3 -26.19 22.62 -7.44
N THR A 4 -26.22 23.19 -6.24
CA THR A 4 -26.59 24.59 -6.09
C THR A 4 -25.50 25.49 -6.68
N ASP A 5 -25.86 26.69 -7.13
CA ASP A 5 -24.88 27.65 -7.66
C ASP A 5 -23.78 27.96 -6.63
N ASN A 6 -24.12 27.95 -5.34
CA ASN A 6 -23.15 28.17 -4.27
C ASN A 6 -22.13 27.02 -4.15
N GLU A 7 -22.57 25.77 -4.29
CA GLU A 7 -21.67 24.60 -4.28
C GLU A 7 -20.75 24.60 -5.51
N ILE A 8 -21.28 24.94 -6.68
CA ILE A 8 -20.48 25.08 -7.91
C ILE A 8 -19.40 26.14 -7.72
N ASN A 9 -19.77 27.32 -7.21
CA ASN A 9 -18.83 28.40 -6.93
C ASN A 9 -17.73 27.99 -5.93
N ASN A 10 -18.07 27.24 -4.88
CA ASN A 10 -17.08 26.76 -3.92
C ASN A 10 -16.08 25.79 -4.56
N ILE A 11 -16.57 24.88 -5.40
CA ILE A 11 -15.72 23.93 -6.14
C ILE A 11 -14.80 24.69 -7.10
N ASP A 12 -15.33 25.64 -7.86
CA ASP A 12 -14.54 26.43 -8.81
C ASP A 12 -13.45 27.24 -8.10
N ASN A 13 -13.76 27.79 -6.92
CA ASN A 13 -12.81 28.51 -6.09
C ASN A 13 -11.69 27.61 -5.56
N ILE A 14 -12.02 26.44 -4.99
CA ILE A 14 -10.97 25.54 -4.50
C ILE A 14 -10.13 24.96 -5.64
N VAL A 15 -10.75 24.64 -6.79
CA VAL A 15 -10.04 24.19 -7.99
C VAL A 15 -9.10 25.28 -8.50
N TYR A 16 -9.54 26.54 -8.53
CA TYR A 16 -8.68 27.66 -8.87
C TYR A 16 -7.48 27.75 -7.91
N ASN A 17 -7.73 27.73 -6.60
CA ASN A 17 -6.67 27.83 -5.59
C ASN A 17 -5.66 26.68 -5.69
N ILE A 18 -6.12 25.43 -5.90
CA ILE A 18 -5.22 24.29 -6.10
C ILE A 18 -4.38 24.54 -7.36
N SER A 19 -5.02 24.99 -8.44
CA SER A 19 -4.36 25.19 -9.74
C SER A 19 -3.28 26.28 -9.73
N GLU A 20 -3.30 27.21 -8.79
CA GLU A 20 -2.24 28.20 -8.57
C GLU A 20 -1.10 27.67 -7.69
N ASN A 21 -1.25 26.50 -7.08
CA ASN A 21 -0.32 25.89 -6.12
C ASN A 21 0.09 24.45 -6.54
N ILE A 22 0.18 24.21 -7.84
CA ILE A 22 0.70 22.98 -8.42
C ILE A 22 1.95 23.26 -9.27
N ASP A 23 2.77 22.24 -9.40
CA ASP A 23 3.94 22.26 -10.27
C ASP A 23 3.75 21.27 -11.42
N PHE A 24 3.92 21.73 -12.66
CA PHE A 24 3.76 20.88 -13.84
C PHE A 24 4.84 19.79 -13.91
N LEU A 25 4.42 18.55 -14.20
CA LEU A 25 5.31 17.39 -14.28
C LEU A 25 5.51 16.96 -15.73
N SER A 26 6.47 17.58 -16.39
CA SER A 26 6.94 17.22 -17.73
C SER A 26 7.96 16.08 -17.71
N ASP A 27 8.82 16.07 -16.70
CA ASP A 27 9.89 15.10 -16.48
C ASP A 27 9.89 14.66 -15.01
N PRO A 28 9.80 13.36 -14.71
CA PRO A 28 10.02 12.79 -13.38
C PRO A 28 11.23 13.35 -12.62
N LYS A 29 12.28 13.77 -13.33
CA LYS A 29 13.46 14.36 -12.72
C LYS A 29 13.17 15.65 -11.93
N GLN A 30 12.11 16.39 -12.27
CA GLN A 30 11.66 17.57 -11.50
C GLN A 30 11.33 17.21 -10.04
N LEU A 31 10.97 15.95 -9.76
CA LEU A 31 10.71 15.49 -8.40
C LEU A 31 11.99 15.38 -7.53
N LEU A 32 13.19 15.47 -8.12
CA LEU A 32 14.41 15.56 -7.32
C LEU A 32 14.50 16.87 -6.55
N ASP A 33 14.01 17.98 -7.12
CA ASP A 33 14.16 19.32 -6.54
C ASP A 33 13.36 19.46 -5.23
N ILE A 34 12.29 18.67 -5.07
CA ILE A 34 11.45 18.67 -3.87
C ILE A 34 11.95 17.72 -2.77
N ILE A 35 12.92 16.85 -3.08
CA ILE A 35 13.50 15.90 -2.14
C ILE A 35 14.75 16.54 -1.52
N PRO A 36 14.78 16.81 -0.20
CA PRO A 36 15.94 17.42 0.45
C PRO A 36 17.23 16.61 0.27
N ASP A 37 18.38 17.26 0.19
CA ASP A 37 19.67 16.56 -0.01
C ASP A 37 20.07 15.69 1.18
N ASP A 38 19.65 16.05 2.39
CA ASP A 38 19.86 15.27 3.60
C ASP A 38 18.78 14.19 3.83
N ASN A 39 17.83 14.06 2.91
CA ASN A 39 16.84 12.99 2.95
C ASN A 39 17.53 11.62 2.85
N GLN A 40 17.12 10.70 3.72
CA GLN A 40 17.68 9.37 3.84
C GLN A 40 16.75 8.26 3.33
N ILE A 41 15.43 8.50 3.29
CA ILE A 41 14.44 7.53 2.84
C ILE A 41 13.36 8.21 2.00
N VAL A 42 13.19 7.76 0.76
CA VAL A 42 12.09 8.21 -0.11
C VAL A 42 11.11 7.06 -0.30
N LEU A 43 9.85 7.27 0.08
CA LEU A 43 8.77 6.32 -0.13
C LEU A 43 7.93 6.77 -1.34
N LEU A 44 7.87 5.92 -2.35
CA LEU A 44 7.17 6.13 -3.61
C LEU A 44 5.95 5.23 -3.68
N GLY A 45 4.79 5.86 -3.57
CA GLY A 45 3.49 5.23 -3.58
C GLY A 45 2.96 4.88 -4.97
N GLU A 46 1.80 4.24 -4.96
CA GLU A 46 0.91 4.07 -6.11
C GLU A 46 -0.51 3.82 -5.60
N CYS A 47 -1.52 4.47 -6.20
CA CYS A 47 -2.92 4.15 -5.87
C CYS A 47 -3.42 2.91 -6.59
N THR A 48 -2.66 2.38 -7.57
CA THR A 48 -2.91 1.08 -8.17
C THR A 48 -1.62 0.33 -8.46
N HIS A 49 -1.64 -1.00 -8.34
CA HIS A 49 -0.54 -1.89 -8.71
C HIS A 49 -0.40 -2.15 -10.23
N GLY A 50 -1.28 -1.57 -11.03
CA GLY A 50 -1.50 -1.98 -12.41
C GLY A 50 -1.33 -0.87 -13.45
N THR A 51 -0.70 0.24 -13.08
CA THR A 51 -0.66 1.47 -13.89
C THR A 51 0.74 1.73 -14.45
N HIS A 52 0.85 1.78 -15.77
CA HIS A 52 2.11 1.99 -16.48
C HIS A 52 2.86 3.24 -16.03
N GLU A 53 2.19 4.39 -15.98
CA GLU A 53 2.85 5.67 -15.71
C GLU A 53 3.39 5.78 -14.28
N PHE A 54 2.76 5.11 -13.31
CA PHE A 54 3.28 5.07 -11.94
C PHE A 54 4.60 4.31 -11.88
N TYR A 55 4.72 3.19 -12.61
CA TYR A 55 5.98 2.46 -12.72
C TYR A 55 7.04 3.28 -13.47
N ASP A 56 6.68 3.93 -14.59
CA ASP A 56 7.62 4.73 -15.39
C ASP A 56 8.21 5.90 -14.59
N ILE A 57 7.35 6.68 -13.91
CA ILE A 57 7.79 7.83 -13.10
C ILE A 57 8.68 7.34 -11.94
N ARG A 58 8.27 6.29 -11.22
CA ARG A 58 9.08 5.72 -10.13
C ARG A 58 10.42 5.21 -10.65
N ASN A 59 10.46 4.52 -11.80
CA ASN A 59 11.69 4.06 -12.42
C ASN A 59 12.63 5.23 -12.70
N ARG A 60 12.18 6.23 -13.46
CA ARG A 60 12.99 7.40 -13.84
C ARG A 60 13.46 8.22 -12.64
N LEU A 61 12.59 8.39 -11.63
CA LEU A 61 12.96 9.06 -10.38
C LEU A 61 14.01 8.24 -9.60
N THR A 62 13.84 6.92 -9.50
CA THR A 62 14.82 6.02 -8.85
C THR A 62 16.20 6.14 -9.51
N GLN A 63 16.27 6.11 -10.84
CA GLN A 63 17.53 6.28 -11.57
C GLN A 63 18.20 7.61 -11.22
N SER A 64 17.43 8.69 -11.20
CA SER A 64 17.93 10.04 -10.91
C SER A 64 18.35 10.18 -9.44
N LEU A 65 17.62 9.57 -8.49
CA LEU A 65 17.98 9.54 -7.06
C LEU A 65 19.30 8.82 -6.83
N ILE A 66 19.53 7.70 -7.51
CA ILE A 66 20.78 6.94 -7.43
C ILE A 66 21.94 7.77 -8.02
N GLN A 67 21.78 8.30 -9.23
CA GLN A 67 22.85 9.00 -9.95
C GLN A 67 23.21 10.35 -9.33
N GLU A 68 22.23 11.11 -8.84
CA GLU A 68 22.41 12.53 -8.51
C GLU A 68 22.32 12.81 -7.01
N LYS A 69 21.60 11.99 -6.24
CA LYS A 69 21.44 12.17 -4.78
C LYS A 69 22.07 11.06 -3.93
N GLY A 70 22.74 10.10 -4.57
CA GLY A 70 23.51 9.05 -3.91
C GLY A 70 22.65 8.06 -3.14
N TYR A 71 21.47 7.71 -3.65
CA TYR A 71 20.66 6.62 -3.08
C TYR A 71 21.30 5.25 -3.39
N ASP A 72 21.36 4.37 -2.39
CA ASP A 72 22.12 3.13 -2.45
C ASP A 72 21.24 1.89 -2.70
N ILE A 73 20.05 1.87 -2.10
CA ILE A 73 19.20 0.67 -2.02
C ILE A 73 17.79 1.00 -2.52
N VAL A 74 17.26 0.15 -3.41
CA VAL A 74 15.87 0.13 -3.83
C VAL A 74 15.16 -1.03 -3.14
N LEU A 75 14.13 -0.76 -2.35
CA LEU A 75 13.26 -1.74 -1.71
C LEU A 75 11.92 -1.78 -2.39
N LEU A 76 11.50 -2.97 -2.81
CA LEU A 76 10.19 -3.20 -3.41
C LEU A 76 9.28 -3.92 -2.42
N GLU A 77 7.98 -3.60 -2.42
CA GLU A 77 6.89 -4.39 -1.80
C GLU A 77 6.73 -5.76 -2.50
N ALA A 78 7.81 -6.52 -2.47
CA ALA A 78 8.01 -7.77 -3.16
C ALA A 78 8.75 -8.73 -2.22
N GLU A 79 8.71 -10.00 -2.59
CA GLU A 79 9.28 -11.08 -1.82
C GLU A 79 10.81 -11.06 -1.89
N TRP A 80 11.45 -11.12 -0.71
CA TRP A 80 12.90 -11.05 -0.62
C TRP A 80 13.63 -12.11 -1.47
N PRO A 81 13.29 -13.41 -1.41
CA PRO A 81 14.03 -14.43 -2.16
C PRO A 81 14.00 -14.23 -3.67
N ASP A 82 12.89 -13.70 -4.19
CA ASP A 82 12.72 -13.41 -5.61
C ASP A 82 13.61 -12.24 -6.04
N ILE A 83 13.54 -11.12 -5.32
CA ILE A 83 14.33 -9.94 -5.68
C ILE A 83 15.82 -10.11 -5.33
N TYR A 84 16.17 -10.98 -4.38
CA TYR A 84 17.57 -11.29 -4.10
C TYR A 84 18.28 -11.95 -5.29
N ARG A 85 17.59 -12.80 -6.06
CA ARG A 85 18.11 -13.32 -7.34
C ARG A 85 18.36 -12.19 -8.34
N VAL A 86 17.45 -11.22 -8.42
CA VAL A 86 17.61 -10.02 -9.24
C VAL A 86 18.83 -9.21 -8.78
N ASN A 87 19.04 -9.05 -7.48
CA ASN A 87 20.21 -8.38 -6.93
C ASN A 87 21.53 -9.06 -7.37
N LYS A 88 21.57 -10.40 -7.34
CA LYS A 88 22.72 -11.17 -7.85
C LYS A 88 22.91 -10.94 -9.35
N TYR A 89 21.82 -10.88 -10.11
CA TYR A 89 21.87 -10.57 -11.54
C TYR A 89 22.47 -9.18 -11.80
N ILE A 90 21.95 -8.10 -11.18
CA ILE A 90 22.49 -6.75 -11.44
C ILE A 90 23.96 -6.59 -11.00
N ASN A 91 24.44 -7.46 -10.11
CA ASN A 91 25.81 -7.48 -9.63
C ASN A 91 26.74 -8.49 -10.34
N LYS A 92 26.27 -9.24 -11.35
CA LYS A 92 27.00 -10.33 -12.03
C LYS A 92 27.46 -11.45 -11.08
N GLN A 93 26.62 -11.82 -10.13
CA GLN A 93 26.88 -12.84 -9.11
C GLN A 93 26.05 -14.13 -9.34
N ASN A 94 25.43 -14.27 -10.51
CA ASN A 94 24.74 -15.47 -10.93
C ASN A 94 24.88 -15.66 -12.45
N ASN A 95 24.27 -16.74 -12.97
CA ASN A 95 24.36 -17.13 -14.39
C ASN A 95 23.22 -16.56 -15.25
N ASP A 96 22.32 -15.75 -14.69
CA ASP A 96 21.23 -15.14 -15.46
C ASP A 96 21.81 -14.17 -16.50
N GLN A 97 21.31 -14.25 -17.73
CA GLN A 97 21.81 -13.45 -18.86
C GLN A 97 20.98 -12.18 -19.08
N THR A 98 19.68 -12.22 -18.75
CA THR A 98 18.72 -11.12 -18.97
C THR A 98 17.94 -10.81 -17.70
N ALA A 99 17.44 -9.57 -17.60
CA ALA A 99 16.52 -9.19 -16.52
C ALA A 99 15.28 -10.10 -16.49
N LYS A 100 14.71 -10.44 -17.65
CA LYS A 100 13.59 -11.39 -17.75
C LYS A 100 13.90 -12.77 -17.14
N GLU A 101 15.10 -13.30 -17.36
CA GLU A 101 15.54 -14.55 -16.75
C GLU A 101 15.67 -14.44 -15.23
N SER A 102 16.21 -13.32 -14.73
CA SER A 102 16.31 -13.08 -13.28
C SER A 102 14.95 -13.01 -12.57
N LEU A 103 13.92 -12.54 -13.29
CA LEU A 103 12.53 -12.48 -12.82
C LEU A 103 11.77 -13.82 -12.94
N SER A 104 12.37 -14.86 -13.53
CA SER A 104 11.69 -16.13 -13.81
C SER A 104 11.14 -16.86 -12.59
N ASN A 105 11.68 -16.58 -11.39
CA ASN A 105 11.22 -17.18 -10.14
C ASN A 105 9.96 -16.53 -9.55
N ILE A 106 9.59 -15.34 -10.03
CA ILE A 106 8.33 -14.69 -9.65
C ILE A 106 7.21 -15.42 -10.40
N ASN A 107 6.68 -16.44 -9.74
CA ASN A 107 5.65 -17.33 -10.26
C ASN A 107 4.36 -17.31 -9.41
N LYS A 108 4.39 -16.64 -8.25
CA LYS A 108 3.21 -16.44 -7.41
C LYS A 108 2.39 -15.26 -7.91
N PHE A 109 1.08 -15.39 -7.77
CA PHE A 109 0.14 -14.31 -8.02
C PHE A 109 0.34 -13.19 -6.99
N PRO A 110 0.30 -11.91 -7.38
CA PRO A 110 0.16 -11.39 -8.76
C PRO A 110 1.49 -11.21 -9.51
N LEU A 111 1.54 -11.68 -10.77
CA LEU A 111 2.77 -11.62 -11.56
C LEU A 111 3.12 -10.20 -12.04
N TRP A 112 2.13 -9.44 -12.50
CA TRP A 112 2.35 -8.19 -13.23
C TRP A 112 2.99 -7.07 -12.39
N MET A 113 2.85 -7.14 -11.07
CA MET A 113 3.40 -6.13 -10.16
C MET A 113 4.91 -5.99 -10.32
N TRP A 114 5.61 -7.12 -10.42
CA TRP A 114 7.08 -7.15 -10.44
C TRP A 114 7.63 -7.79 -11.71
N LYS A 115 6.77 -8.46 -12.49
CA LYS A 115 7.12 -9.05 -13.79
C LYS A 115 6.43 -8.29 -14.92
N ASN A 116 6.95 -7.10 -15.20
CA ASN A 116 6.53 -6.22 -16.29
C ASN A 116 7.74 -5.56 -16.97
N ASN A 117 7.49 -4.95 -18.12
CA ASN A 117 8.53 -4.33 -18.94
C ASN A 117 9.26 -3.16 -18.25
N ILE A 118 8.59 -2.39 -17.39
CA ILE A 118 9.24 -1.26 -16.71
C ILE A 118 10.20 -1.72 -15.61
N ILE A 119 9.85 -2.80 -14.91
CA ILE A 119 10.77 -3.43 -13.95
C ILE A 119 11.95 -4.06 -14.68
N GLU A 120 11.74 -4.68 -15.83
CA GLU A 120 12.83 -5.16 -16.70
C GLU A 120 13.79 -4.03 -17.07
N ASP A 121 13.27 -2.87 -17.51
CA ASP A 121 14.06 -1.69 -17.84
C ASP A 121 14.87 -1.16 -16.65
N LEU A 122 14.27 -1.11 -15.44
CA LEU A 122 14.96 -0.71 -14.21
C LEU A 122 16.12 -1.67 -13.89
N ILE A 123 15.89 -2.99 -13.99
CA ILE A 123 16.89 -4.01 -13.68
C ILE A 123 18.07 -3.94 -14.67
N GLU A 124 17.80 -3.83 -15.96
CA GLU A 124 18.84 -3.69 -16.98
C GLU A 124 19.64 -2.40 -16.80
N TRP A 125 18.97 -1.31 -16.44
CA TRP A 125 19.64 -0.05 -16.11
C TRP A 125 20.52 -0.19 -14.87
N LEU A 126 20.04 -0.79 -13.78
CA LEU A 126 20.80 -1.02 -12.55
C LEU A 126 22.05 -1.89 -12.82
N ARG A 127 21.91 -2.93 -13.64
CA ARG A 127 23.04 -3.77 -14.06
C ARG A 127 24.09 -2.96 -14.80
N LYS A 128 23.69 -2.15 -15.78
CA LYS A 128 24.62 -1.26 -16.53
C LYS A 128 25.29 -0.26 -15.60
N TYR A 129 24.53 0.37 -14.71
CA TYR A 129 25.04 1.31 -13.71
C TYR A 129 26.09 0.64 -12.80
N ASN A 130 25.79 -0.54 -12.27
CA ASN A 130 26.68 -1.27 -11.37
C ASN A 130 27.99 -1.73 -12.04
N ILE A 131 27.94 -2.09 -13.33
CA ILE A 131 29.16 -2.39 -14.11
C ILE A 131 30.08 -1.16 -14.13
N ILE A 132 29.54 0.01 -14.46
CA ILE A 132 30.30 1.26 -14.51
C ILE A 132 30.82 1.65 -13.13
N MET A 133 30.01 1.48 -12.07
CA MET A 133 30.45 1.78 -10.69
C MET A 133 31.61 0.88 -10.28
N LYS A 134 31.52 -0.43 -10.54
CA LYS A 134 32.61 -1.38 -10.23
C LYS A 134 33.90 -1.06 -10.99
N GLU A 135 33.81 -0.74 -12.29
CA GLU A 135 34.96 -0.30 -13.09
C GLU A 135 35.63 0.96 -12.53
N ARG A 136 34.84 1.86 -11.95
CA ARG A 136 35.31 3.09 -11.28
C ARG A 136 35.70 2.90 -9.82
N GLN A 137 35.67 1.67 -9.30
CA GLN A 137 35.90 1.36 -7.88
C GLN A 137 34.96 2.11 -6.92
N ASN A 138 33.76 2.43 -7.39
CA ASN A 138 32.68 3.03 -6.62
C ASN A 138 31.68 1.98 -6.13
N LYS A 139 30.92 2.33 -5.10
CA LYS A 139 29.87 1.50 -4.55
C LYS A 139 28.75 1.25 -5.59
N PRO A 140 28.28 0.00 -5.77
CA PRO A 140 27.14 -0.28 -6.63
C PRO A 140 25.81 0.09 -5.93
N ALA A 141 24.72 0.14 -6.71
CA ALA A 141 23.37 0.17 -6.19
C ALA A 141 22.84 -1.25 -5.94
N TYR A 142 21.89 -1.38 -5.02
CA TYR A 142 21.28 -2.64 -4.63
C TYR A 142 19.76 -2.61 -4.80
N ILE A 143 19.16 -3.77 -5.03
CA ILE A 143 17.70 -3.93 -5.11
C ILE A 143 17.26 -5.13 -4.28
N PHE A 144 16.27 -4.96 -3.41
CA PHE A 144 15.76 -6.05 -2.57
C PHE A 144 14.24 -6.00 -2.44
N GLY A 145 13.65 -7.12 -1.99
CA GLY A 145 12.28 -7.16 -1.51
C GLY A 145 12.22 -6.69 -0.06
N MET A 146 11.02 -6.55 0.49
CA MET A 146 10.82 -6.33 1.93
C MET A 146 9.57 -7.01 2.48
N ASP A 147 8.83 -7.75 1.64
CA ASP A 147 7.65 -8.50 2.06
C ASP A 147 8.01 -9.84 2.71
N CYS A 148 7.06 -10.41 3.46
CA CYS A 148 7.27 -11.61 4.27
C CYS A 148 6.44 -12.84 3.83
N GLN A 149 5.81 -12.85 2.65
CA GLN A 149 4.82 -13.89 2.35
C GLN A 149 5.42 -15.20 1.80
N GLN A 150 6.74 -15.26 1.51
CA GLN A 150 7.43 -16.43 0.97
C GLN A 150 8.36 -17.17 1.95
N PHE A 151 7.90 -17.47 3.17
CA PHE A 151 8.76 -18.08 4.18
C PHE A 151 9.29 -19.48 3.83
N LEU A 152 8.55 -20.29 3.08
CA LEU A 152 9.02 -21.61 2.65
C LEU A 152 10.23 -21.48 1.71
N LYS A 153 10.24 -20.46 0.86
CA LYS A 153 11.36 -20.18 -0.02
C LYS A 153 12.54 -19.60 0.75
N SER A 154 12.29 -18.66 1.67
CA SER A 154 13.32 -18.14 2.57
C SER A 154 14.00 -19.24 3.39
N TYR A 155 13.25 -20.21 3.91
CA TYR A 155 13.81 -21.38 4.57
C TYR A 155 14.75 -22.17 3.65
N ASN A 156 14.33 -22.44 2.42
CA ASN A 156 15.15 -23.20 1.46
C ASN A 156 16.43 -22.45 1.07
N ASP A 157 16.36 -21.15 0.84
CA ASP A 157 17.52 -20.31 0.51
C ASP A 157 18.50 -20.21 1.68
N LEU A 158 17.99 -19.99 2.90
CA LEU A 158 18.80 -19.98 4.12
C LEU A 158 19.48 -21.33 4.36
N LYS A 159 18.71 -22.42 4.26
CA LYS A 159 19.24 -23.79 4.40
C LYS A 159 20.34 -24.05 3.37
N LYS A 160 20.14 -23.66 2.11
CA LYS A 160 21.14 -23.84 1.04
C LYS A 160 22.43 -23.09 1.37
N TYR A 161 22.32 -21.83 1.78
CA TYR A 161 23.48 -21.03 2.17
C TYR A 161 24.24 -21.66 3.35
N LEU A 162 23.52 -22.10 4.39
CA LEU A 162 24.13 -22.75 5.55
C LEU A 162 24.70 -24.13 5.24
N ASP A 163 24.12 -24.88 4.30
CA ASP A 163 24.70 -26.16 3.83
C ASP A 163 26.13 -25.98 3.28
N GLU A 164 26.44 -24.79 2.73
CA GLU A 164 27.75 -24.45 2.20
C GLU A 164 28.70 -23.90 3.29
N ILE A 165 28.22 -23.00 4.15
CA ILE A 165 29.10 -22.22 5.05
C ILE A 165 29.12 -22.69 6.52
N ASP A 166 28.03 -23.28 7.02
CA ASP A 166 27.92 -23.82 8.39
C ASP A 166 26.99 -25.05 8.40
N PRO A 167 27.50 -26.22 7.96
CA PRO A 167 26.71 -27.44 7.87
C PRO A 167 26.13 -27.91 9.21
N GLN A 168 26.78 -27.56 10.33
CA GLN A 168 26.30 -27.89 11.66
C GLN A 168 25.05 -27.07 12.01
N PHE A 169 25.08 -25.76 11.76
CA PHE A 169 23.92 -24.91 11.97
C PHE A 169 22.78 -25.21 10.98
N SER A 170 23.12 -25.59 9.74
CA SER A 170 22.12 -26.12 8.79
C SER A 170 21.39 -27.36 9.32
N LEU A 171 22.12 -28.30 9.96
CA LEU A 171 21.50 -29.47 10.58
C LEU A 171 20.57 -29.09 11.74
N TYR A 172 20.97 -28.11 12.55
CA TYR A 172 20.12 -27.56 13.60
C TYR A 172 18.83 -26.95 13.02
N LEU A 173 18.96 -26.09 11.98
CA LEU A 173 17.82 -25.49 11.27
C LEU A 173 16.85 -26.57 10.75
N LYS A 174 17.35 -27.62 10.09
CA LYS A 174 16.53 -28.73 9.55
C LYS A 174 15.74 -29.45 10.64
N ARG A 175 16.34 -29.62 11.83
CA ARG A 175 15.67 -30.26 12.98
C ARG A 175 14.58 -29.35 13.55
N LEU A 176 14.87 -28.06 13.67
CA LEU A 176 13.94 -27.07 14.21
C LEU A 176 12.67 -26.96 13.35
N PHE A 177 12.85 -26.89 12.04
CA PHE A 177 11.78 -26.70 11.07
C PHE A 177 11.22 -28.02 10.51
N ILE A 178 11.38 -29.14 11.22
CA ILE A 178 10.90 -30.45 10.76
C ILE A 178 9.38 -30.48 10.51
N PHE A 179 8.62 -29.62 11.20
CA PHE A 179 7.18 -29.46 11.03
C PHE A 179 6.79 -28.93 9.64
N LEU A 180 7.71 -28.28 8.92
CA LEU A 180 7.46 -27.79 7.56
C LEU A 180 7.51 -28.88 6.49
N LYS A 181 7.96 -30.10 6.82
CA LYS A 181 8.24 -31.17 5.84
C LYS A 181 7.06 -31.50 4.91
N ASN A 182 5.83 -31.36 5.41
CA ASN A 182 4.61 -31.70 4.66
C ASN A 182 3.75 -30.48 4.32
N ILE A 183 4.27 -29.27 4.50
CA ILE A 183 3.56 -28.02 4.21
C ILE A 183 3.90 -27.57 2.78
N ASN A 184 2.90 -27.45 1.92
CA ASN A 184 3.09 -27.13 0.50
C ASN A 184 2.86 -25.64 0.19
N SER A 185 2.19 -24.92 1.08
CA SER A 185 1.98 -23.48 0.95
C SER A 185 1.90 -22.78 2.30
N GLU A 186 2.13 -21.48 2.31
CA GLU A 186 2.08 -20.68 3.53
C GLU A 186 0.65 -20.54 4.08
N HIS A 187 -0.36 -20.55 3.21
CA HIS A 187 -1.77 -20.63 3.63
C HIS A 187 -2.11 -21.98 4.28
N GLU A 188 -1.56 -23.08 3.74
CA GLU A 188 -1.69 -24.40 4.35
C GLU A 188 -1.05 -24.43 5.74
N TYR A 189 0.12 -23.81 5.90
CA TYR A 189 0.75 -23.63 7.21
C TYR A 189 -0.20 -22.94 8.19
N GLY A 190 -0.71 -21.75 7.82
CA GLY A 190 -1.60 -20.95 8.67
C GLY A 190 -2.83 -21.74 9.12
N ASN A 191 -3.45 -22.52 8.22
CA ASN A 191 -4.58 -23.36 8.59
C ASN A 191 -4.17 -24.56 9.46
N SER A 192 -3.02 -25.18 9.17
CA SER A 192 -2.53 -26.34 9.93
C SER A 192 -2.16 -25.97 11.37
N ILE A 193 -1.54 -24.81 11.59
CA ILE A 193 -1.15 -24.34 12.93
C ILE A 193 -2.34 -23.90 13.79
N VAL A 194 -3.42 -23.37 13.19
CA VAL A 194 -4.58 -22.91 13.96
C VAL A 194 -5.65 -24.00 14.11
N ASN A 195 -5.94 -24.73 13.04
CA ASN A 195 -7.08 -25.64 12.95
C ASN A 195 -6.71 -27.11 12.69
N GLY A 196 -5.46 -27.40 12.34
CA GLY A 196 -5.02 -28.72 11.88
C GLY A 196 -4.05 -29.43 12.83
N ASP A 197 -3.24 -30.32 12.27
CA ASP A 197 -2.36 -31.24 13.01
C ASP A 197 -1.23 -30.54 13.78
N LEU A 198 -0.87 -29.32 13.37
CA LEU A 198 0.16 -28.53 14.04
C LEU A 198 -0.37 -27.75 15.25
N LYS A 199 -1.69 -27.69 15.47
CA LYS A 199 -2.31 -26.93 16.57
C LYS A 199 -1.74 -27.23 17.95
N LYS A 200 -1.34 -28.48 18.21
CA LYS A 200 -0.68 -28.89 19.45
C LYS A 200 0.66 -28.19 19.72
N TYR A 201 1.24 -27.50 18.74
CA TYR A 201 2.51 -26.77 18.83
C TYR A 201 2.34 -25.25 18.79
N ILE A 202 1.10 -24.74 18.73
CA ILE A 202 0.82 -23.31 18.55
C ILE A 202 1.47 -22.43 19.62
N ASP A 203 1.52 -22.91 20.87
CA ASP A 203 2.10 -22.17 21.99
C ASP A 203 3.63 -22.28 22.07
N THR A 204 4.22 -23.29 21.41
CA THR A 204 5.67 -23.56 21.47
C THR A 204 6.44 -22.99 20.28
N ILE A 205 5.83 -22.91 19.10
CA ILE A 205 6.52 -22.45 17.88
C ILE A 205 7.05 -21.00 18.02
N PRO A 206 6.30 -20.02 18.54
CA PRO A 206 6.78 -18.65 18.63
C PRO A 206 8.07 -18.52 19.45
N GLU A 207 8.16 -19.18 20.61
CA GLU A 207 9.36 -19.19 21.46
C GLU A 207 10.54 -19.83 20.74
N ILE A 208 10.33 -20.99 20.12
CA ILE A 208 11.35 -21.71 19.34
C ILE A 208 11.91 -20.83 18.20
N LEU A 209 11.04 -20.10 17.50
CA LEU A 209 11.43 -19.23 16.39
C LEU A 209 12.19 -18.00 16.88
N GLN A 210 11.77 -17.42 18.00
CA GLN A 210 12.46 -16.29 18.60
C GLN A 210 13.85 -16.68 19.10
N ASP A 211 13.99 -17.83 19.76
CA ASP A 211 15.28 -18.37 20.19
C ASP A 211 16.20 -18.63 19.00
N PHE A 212 15.67 -19.23 17.93
CA PHE A 212 16.42 -19.45 16.70
C PHE A 212 16.93 -18.14 16.10
N LEU A 213 16.05 -17.15 15.94
CA LEU A 213 16.42 -15.87 15.33
C LEU A 213 17.48 -15.16 16.17
N THR A 214 17.31 -15.17 17.50
CA THR A 214 18.25 -14.56 18.44
C THR A 214 19.64 -15.22 18.35
N ASN A 215 19.70 -16.55 18.46
CA ASN A 215 20.97 -17.29 18.35
C ASN A 215 21.60 -17.10 16.96
N PHE A 216 20.78 -17.07 15.89
CA PHE A 216 21.31 -16.86 14.56
C PHE A 216 21.89 -15.46 14.39
N GLN A 217 21.17 -14.42 14.80
CA GLN A 217 21.62 -13.03 14.68
C GLN A 217 22.86 -12.74 15.54
N TRP A 218 22.84 -13.12 16.83
CA TRP A 218 23.90 -12.75 17.75
C TRP A 218 25.11 -13.68 17.70
N ASP A 219 24.90 -15.00 17.55
CA ASP A 219 26.03 -15.94 17.57
C ASP A 219 26.63 -16.14 16.18
N LYS A 220 25.79 -16.18 15.14
CA LYS A 220 26.23 -16.58 13.80
C LYS A 220 26.46 -15.40 12.85
N ILE A 221 25.50 -14.49 12.71
CA ILE A 221 25.63 -13.38 11.75
C ILE A 221 26.80 -12.47 12.10
N GLU A 222 26.97 -12.10 13.37
CA GLU A 222 28.15 -11.31 13.80
C GLU A 222 29.45 -12.05 13.51
N GLN A 223 29.53 -13.34 13.84
CA GLN A 223 30.69 -14.17 13.54
C GLN A 223 30.98 -14.22 12.03
N TYR A 224 29.97 -14.39 11.19
CA TYR A 224 30.14 -14.44 9.74
C TYR A 224 30.63 -13.11 9.17
N LEU A 225 30.08 -11.99 9.65
CA LEU A 225 30.52 -10.65 9.21
C LEU A 225 31.96 -10.35 9.65
N ASP A 226 32.32 -10.68 10.88
CA ASP A 226 33.64 -10.40 11.42
C ASP A 226 34.74 -11.26 10.74
N ASN A 227 34.39 -12.46 10.28
CA ASN A 227 35.31 -13.38 9.60
C ASN A 227 35.09 -13.46 8.07
N MET A 228 34.34 -12.52 7.48
CA MET A 228 33.92 -12.63 6.07
C MET A 228 35.09 -12.66 5.08
N GLU A 229 36.19 -11.95 5.36
CA GLU A 229 37.38 -11.95 4.50
C GLU A 229 38.10 -13.30 4.55
N GLU A 230 38.28 -13.88 5.74
CA GLU A 230 38.91 -15.19 5.93
C GLU A 230 38.08 -16.31 5.29
N LEU A 231 36.76 -16.25 5.47
CA LEU A 231 35.83 -17.23 4.94
C LEU A 231 35.46 -17.00 3.46
N SER A 232 36.00 -15.95 2.83
CA SER A 232 35.68 -15.55 1.45
C SER A 232 34.16 -15.40 1.20
N LEU A 233 33.44 -14.86 2.19
CA LEU A 233 32.01 -14.66 2.13
C LEU A 233 31.66 -13.28 1.57
N ASP A 234 30.60 -13.21 0.78
CA ASP A 234 30.00 -11.93 0.39
C ASP A 234 29.16 -11.39 1.57
N PRO A 235 29.42 -10.18 2.08
CA PRO A 235 28.60 -9.58 3.14
C PRO A 235 27.12 -9.49 2.77
N ILE A 236 26.79 -9.34 1.49
CA ILE A 236 25.41 -9.27 1.01
C ILE A 236 24.72 -10.64 1.11
N ASP A 237 25.45 -11.74 0.89
CA ASP A 237 24.92 -13.09 1.12
C ASP A 237 24.67 -13.36 2.61
N ILE A 238 25.53 -12.85 3.51
CA ILE A 238 25.32 -12.93 4.96
C ILE A 238 24.05 -12.15 5.37
N ILE A 239 23.88 -10.91 4.89
CA ILE A 239 22.68 -10.08 5.17
C ILE A 239 21.42 -10.75 4.62
N SER A 240 21.51 -11.38 3.44
CA SER A 240 20.39 -12.14 2.86
C SER A 240 20.03 -13.37 3.69
N ALA A 241 21.01 -14.06 4.27
CA ALA A 241 20.75 -15.15 5.21
C ALA A 241 20.02 -14.66 6.46
N GLU A 242 20.47 -13.55 7.04
CA GLU A 242 19.81 -12.90 8.19
C GLU A 242 18.36 -12.51 7.86
N GLN A 243 18.13 -11.88 6.71
CA GLN A 243 16.78 -11.51 6.28
C GLN A 243 15.88 -12.72 6.06
N ASN A 244 16.39 -13.79 5.45
CA ASN A 244 15.60 -15.01 5.31
C ASN A 244 15.22 -15.62 6.67
N ALA A 245 16.10 -15.56 7.68
CA ALA A 245 15.76 -15.99 9.04
C ALA A 245 14.64 -15.13 9.64
N GLU A 246 14.71 -13.80 9.52
CA GLU A 246 13.65 -12.90 9.99
C GLU A 246 12.32 -13.12 9.28
N ILE A 247 12.33 -13.36 7.97
CA ILE A 247 11.12 -13.67 7.21
C ILE A 247 10.48 -14.95 7.75
N ILE A 248 11.26 -16.00 8.03
CA ILE A 248 10.71 -17.25 8.57
C ILE A 248 9.94 -17.01 9.87
N VAL A 249 10.47 -16.16 10.75
CA VAL A 249 9.81 -15.83 12.03
C VAL A 249 8.59 -14.95 11.83
N ASN A 250 8.74 -13.81 11.14
CA ASN A 250 7.65 -12.83 11.02
C ASN A 250 6.50 -13.34 10.14
N ALA A 251 6.81 -14.16 9.14
CA ALA A 251 5.81 -14.79 8.29
C ALA A 251 5.00 -15.84 9.04
N GLU A 252 5.61 -16.60 9.95
CA GLU A 252 4.89 -17.53 10.82
C GLU A 252 3.76 -16.80 11.52
N GLU A 253 4.10 -15.70 12.18
CA GLU A 253 3.18 -14.89 12.94
C GLU A 253 2.10 -14.29 12.02
N TYR A 254 2.49 -13.78 10.85
CA TYR A 254 1.57 -13.28 9.83
C TYR A 254 0.52 -14.33 9.41
N PHE A 255 0.96 -15.52 8.98
CA PHE A 255 0.06 -16.57 8.47
C PHE A 255 -0.78 -17.21 9.57
N ARG A 256 -0.23 -17.37 10.77
CA ARG A 256 -0.98 -17.83 11.94
C ARG A 256 -2.08 -16.83 12.31
N LYS A 257 -1.75 -15.54 12.46
CA LYS A 257 -2.71 -14.47 12.78
C LYS A 257 -3.78 -14.31 11.71
N MET A 258 -3.42 -14.46 10.44
CA MET A 258 -4.40 -14.40 9.34
C MET A 258 -5.52 -15.44 9.48
N VAL A 259 -5.26 -16.58 10.15
CA VAL A 259 -6.27 -17.62 10.38
C VAL A 259 -6.86 -17.57 11.79
N SER A 260 -6.08 -17.23 12.82
CA SER A 260 -6.55 -17.22 14.20
C SER A 260 -7.38 -15.99 14.56
N GLU A 261 -7.18 -14.88 13.86
CA GLU A 261 -7.89 -13.62 14.11
C GLU A 261 -9.26 -13.59 13.42
N PRO A 262 -10.25 -12.88 14.01
CA PRO A 262 -11.57 -12.77 13.41
C PRO A 262 -11.52 -12.03 12.05
N PRO A 263 -12.44 -12.35 11.11
CA PRO A 263 -12.54 -11.64 9.85
C PRO A 263 -12.61 -10.12 10.03
N GLY A 264 -11.77 -9.38 9.30
CA GLY A 264 -11.64 -7.93 9.41
C GLY A 264 -10.58 -7.45 10.41
N SER A 265 -9.94 -8.36 11.16
CA SER A 265 -8.77 -8.04 11.98
C SER A 265 -7.62 -7.48 11.13
N GLN A 266 -6.96 -6.45 11.64
CA GLN A 266 -5.81 -5.79 11.03
C GLN A 266 -4.48 -6.30 11.59
N VAL A 267 -4.51 -7.30 12.47
CA VAL A 267 -3.34 -7.78 13.20
C VAL A 267 -2.29 -8.42 12.27
N SER A 268 -2.72 -9.15 11.24
CA SER A 268 -1.81 -9.67 10.21
C SER A 268 -1.24 -8.56 9.33
N TRP A 269 -2.06 -7.59 8.91
CA TRP A 269 -1.61 -6.38 8.19
C TRP A 269 -0.51 -5.65 8.96
N ASN A 270 -0.78 -5.40 10.24
CA ASN A 270 0.12 -4.74 11.17
C ASN A 270 1.46 -5.48 11.32
N THR A 271 1.43 -6.81 11.33
CA THR A 271 2.64 -7.66 11.39
C THR A 271 3.47 -7.53 10.11
N ARG A 272 2.82 -7.51 8.94
CA ARG A 272 3.47 -7.37 7.63
C ARG A 272 4.18 -6.02 7.49
N ASP A 273 3.51 -4.92 7.83
CA ASP A 273 4.11 -3.58 7.75
C ASP A 273 5.24 -3.38 8.77
N GLN A 274 5.14 -3.99 9.95
CA GLN A 274 6.21 -4.00 10.94
C GLN A 274 7.46 -4.72 10.41
N HIS A 275 7.28 -5.86 9.74
CA HIS A 275 8.40 -6.56 9.09
C HIS A 275 9.08 -5.71 8.01
N MET A 276 8.32 -4.99 7.19
CA MET A 276 8.88 -4.07 6.19
C MET A 276 9.74 -2.98 6.84
N LEU A 277 9.30 -2.41 7.97
CA LEU A 277 10.12 -1.45 8.73
C LEU A 277 11.39 -2.10 9.29
N MET A 278 11.28 -3.28 9.88
CA MET A 278 12.43 -4.02 10.42
C MET A 278 13.48 -4.29 9.32
N THR A 279 13.03 -4.60 8.10
CA THR A 279 13.91 -4.75 6.94
C THR A 279 14.67 -3.46 6.63
N ILE A 280 14.01 -2.29 6.64
CA ILE A 280 14.68 -0.98 6.47
C ILE A 280 15.71 -0.75 7.58
N MET A 281 15.34 -0.99 8.84
CA MET A 281 16.23 -0.79 9.99
C MET A 281 17.47 -1.68 9.92
N LYS A 282 17.29 -2.97 9.64
CA LYS A 282 18.40 -3.91 9.46
C LYS A 282 19.30 -3.46 8.33
N LEU A 283 18.76 -3.17 7.15
CA LEU A 283 19.60 -2.82 6.01
C LEU A 283 20.44 -1.57 6.29
N ARG A 284 19.88 -0.57 6.97
CA ARG A 284 20.65 0.60 7.39
C ARG A 284 21.80 0.23 8.31
N ASN A 285 21.52 -0.54 9.35
CA ASN A 285 22.54 -0.97 10.32
C ASN A 285 23.62 -1.84 9.68
N ARG A 286 23.24 -2.83 8.88
CA ARG A 286 24.18 -3.78 8.27
C ARG A 286 25.03 -3.12 7.19
N PHE A 287 24.44 -2.28 6.33
CA PHE A 287 25.20 -1.56 5.31
C PHE A 287 26.15 -0.51 5.92
N GLU A 288 25.76 0.15 7.01
CA GLU A 288 26.64 1.03 7.76
C GLU A 288 27.84 0.23 8.34
N LYS A 289 27.59 -0.96 8.92
CA LYS A 289 28.65 -1.82 9.46
C LYS A 289 29.66 -2.28 8.40
N ILE A 290 29.21 -2.64 7.21
CA ILE A 290 30.09 -3.13 6.14
C ILE A 290 30.71 -2.02 5.29
N ASP A 291 30.21 -0.78 5.37
CA ASP A 291 30.86 0.37 4.72
C ASP A 291 32.07 0.81 5.54
N LYS A 292 33.27 0.73 4.96
CA LYS A 292 34.53 1.15 5.60
C LYS A 292 34.54 2.62 6.04
N LYS A 293 33.69 3.46 5.44
CA LYS A 293 33.52 4.87 5.82
C LYS A 293 32.41 5.10 6.84
N GLY A 294 31.64 4.06 7.19
CA GLY A 294 30.50 4.15 8.08
C GLY A 294 29.36 5.02 7.54
N ASN A 295 29.19 5.09 6.21
CA ASN A 295 28.06 5.85 5.68
C ASN A 295 26.78 5.04 5.84
N ILE A 296 25.76 5.69 6.38
CA ILE A 296 24.41 5.15 6.43
C ILE A 296 23.83 5.16 5.01
N PRO A 297 23.28 4.03 4.51
CA PRO A 297 22.72 3.99 3.17
C PRO A 297 21.47 4.85 3.05
N LYS A 298 21.29 5.47 1.89
CA LYS A 298 20.04 6.11 1.50
C LYS A 298 19.14 5.10 0.76
N ILE A 299 17.85 5.07 1.10
CA ILE A 299 16.92 4.03 0.68
C ILE A 299 15.75 4.62 -0.11
N ILE A 300 15.39 3.97 -1.22
CA ILE A 300 14.19 4.23 -2.02
C ILE A 300 13.24 3.07 -1.79
N VAL A 301 11.99 3.35 -1.40
CA VAL A 301 10.97 2.33 -1.14
C VAL A 301 9.86 2.47 -2.17
N TRP A 302 9.51 1.37 -2.84
CA TRP A 302 8.33 1.27 -3.71
C TRP A 302 7.30 0.37 -3.05
N ALA A 303 6.16 0.93 -2.69
CA ALA A 303 5.05 0.17 -2.13
C ALA A 303 3.73 0.90 -2.41
N HIS A 304 2.60 0.21 -2.23
CA HIS A 304 1.30 0.81 -2.44
C HIS A 304 1.06 2.04 -1.53
N ASN A 305 0.23 2.99 -1.97
CA ASN A 305 -0.18 4.16 -1.19
C ASN A 305 -0.68 3.80 0.22
N SER A 306 -1.30 2.63 0.38
CA SER A 306 -1.79 2.10 1.67
C SER A 306 -0.68 1.74 2.66
N HIS A 307 0.51 1.39 2.17
CA HIS A 307 1.67 1.09 3.00
C HIS A 307 2.46 2.35 3.32
N ILE A 308 2.67 3.23 2.33
CA ILE A 308 3.61 4.35 2.47
C ILE A 308 3.00 5.64 3.03
N GLY A 309 1.68 5.83 2.97
CA GLY A 309 1.03 6.99 3.59
C GLY A 309 1.04 6.90 5.11
N ASN A 310 0.71 7.96 5.84
CA ASN A 310 0.45 7.87 7.29
C ASN A 310 -0.94 7.29 7.57
N ALA A 311 -1.01 6.07 8.13
CA ALA A 311 -2.29 5.41 8.43
C ALA A 311 -3.22 6.25 9.32
N ASN A 312 -2.70 6.99 10.31
CA ASN A 312 -3.51 7.85 11.20
C ASN A 312 -4.30 8.94 10.46
N ALA A 313 -3.91 9.25 9.23
CA ALA A 313 -4.61 10.20 8.38
C ALA A 313 -5.77 9.55 7.58
N THR A 314 -6.16 8.32 7.92
CA THR A 314 -7.19 7.54 7.22
C THR A 314 -8.25 7.03 8.20
N ASN A 315 -9.42 6.62 7.70
CA ASN A 315 -10.43 5.94 8.54
C ASN A 315 -10.06 4.52 8.98
N ARG A 316 -8.96 3.96 8.47
CA ARG A 316 -8.48 2.63 8.86
C ARG A 316 -7.40 2.70 9.95
N GLY A 317 -6.76 3.86 10.13
CA GLY A 317 -5.67 4.01 11.07
C GLY A 317 -6.04 4.54 12.46
N GLY A 318 -5.11 4.34 13.39
CA GLY A 318 -5.22 4.76 14.78
C GLY A 318 -4.17 4.04 15.64
N LYS A 319 -4.02 4.48 16.90
CA LYS A 319 -2.98 3.98 17.81
C LYS A 319 -3.43 2.87 18.75
N GLU A 320 -4.73 2.60 18.82
CA GLU A 320 -5.30 1.67 19.80
C GLU A 320 -5.53 0.28 19.20
N PHE A 321 -4.83 -0.73 19.73
CA PHE A 321 -5.00 -2.14 19.38
C PHE A 321 -6.43 -2.64 19.61
N LEU A 322 -7.09 -2.16 20.69
CA LEU A 322 -8.47 -2.52 21.05
C LEU A 322 -9.51 -2.11 20.00
N ASN A 323 -9.22 -1.10 19.19
CA ASN A 323 -10.09 -0.64 18.12
C ASN A 323 -9.77 -1.28 16.77
N ASN A 324 -8.87 -2.27 16.73
CA ASN A 324 -8.45 -2.95 15.50
C ASN A 324 -7.86 -1.97 14.46
N ASN A 325 -7.11 -0.97 14.92
CA ASN A 325 -6.54 0.06 14.06
C ASN A 325 -5.35 -0.46 13.23
N THR A 326 -5.19 0.06 12.02
CA THR A 326 -3.99 -0.17 11.21
C THR A 326 -2.90 0.83 11.58
N TRP A 327 -1.67 0.36 11.75
CA TRP A 327 -0.47 1.15 11.50
C TRP A 327 0.16 0.68 10.18
N ASN A 328 0.98 1.51 9.55
CA ASN A 328 1.61 1.15 8.29
C ASN A 328 3.05 1.64 8.20
N LEU A 329 3.76 1.14 7.19
CA LEU A 329 5.17 1.43 6.96
C LEU A 329 5.47 2.93 6.95
N GLY A 330 4.66 3.72 6.24
CA GLY A 330 4.81 5.16 6.10
C GLY A 330 4.79 5.91 7.43
N GLN A 331 3.79 5.62 8.26
CA GLN A 331 3.72 6.17 9.61
C GLN A 331 4.97 5.82 10.43
N MET A 332 5.34 4.54 10.46
CA MET A 332 6.47 4.09 11.28
C MET A 332 7.81 4.62 10.77
N VAL A 333 7.98 4.75 9.45
CA VAL A 333 9.19 5.35 8.85
C VAL A 333 9.29 6.83 9.22
N LYS A 334 8.19 7.58 9.20
CA LYS A 334 8.20 8.99 9.62
C LYS A 334 8.53 9.16 11.10
N GLU A 335 8.05 8.26 11.96
CA GLU A 335 8.31 8.27 13.40
C GLU A 335 9.77 7.92 13.72
N ASN A 336 10.38 6.96 13.00
CA ASN A 336 11.75 6.49 13.27
C ASN A 336 12.83 7.24 12.44
N PHE A 337 12.45 7.80 11.28
CA PHE A 337 13.35 8.46 10.34
C PHE A 337 12.76 9.79 9.86
N PRO A 338 12.91 10.88 10.65
CA PRO A 338 12.35 12.19 10.30
C PRO A 338 12.84 12.75 8.95
N LYS A 339 14.05 12.34 8.53
CA LYS A 339 14.65 12.68 7.23
C LYS A 339 14.13 11.75 6.13
N SER A 340 12.81 11.70 5.97
CA SER A 340 12.13 10.91 4.96
C SER A 340 11.14 11.76 4.16
N THR A 341 10.89 11.37 2.92
CA THR A 341 9.87 11.98 2.04
C THR A 341 8.93 10.92 1.52
N VAL A 342 7.63 11.17 1.60
CA VAL A 342 6.56 10.29 1.16
C VAL A 342 5.81 10.93 0.00
N ILE A 343 5.78 10.25 -1.14
CA ILE A 343 5.14 10.72 -2.37
C ILE A 343 4.01 9.75 -2.76
N GLY A 344 2.76 10.21 -2.66
CA GLY A 344 1.60 9.46 -3.12
C GLY A 344 1.32 9.68 -4.61
N PHE A 345 0.79 8.67 -5.30
CA PHE A 345 0.44 8.78 -6.72
C PHE A 345 -1.04 8.50 -6.94
N TYR A 346 -1.70 9.31 -7.78
CA TYR A 346 -3.14 9.23 -8.03
C TYR A 346 -3.50 9.39 -9.50
N THR A 347 -4.66 8.83 -9.86
CA THR A 347 -5.27 8.97 -11.18
C THR A 347 -6.78 9.08 -11.11
N ASN A 348 -7.38 9.82 -12.04
CA ASN A 348 -8.83 9.91 -12.19
C ASN A 348 -9.40 8.79 -13.07
N SER A 349 -8.81 8.55 -14.24
CA SER A 349 -9.39 7.65 -15.24
C SER A 349 -8.35 6.89 -16.05
N GLY A 350 -8.80 6.03 -16.97
CA GLY A 350 -7.94 5.28 -17.87
C GLY A 350 -8.07 3.78 -17.65
N THR A 351 -6.97 3.05 -17.82
CA THR A 351 -6.94 1.60 -17.65
C THR A 351 -5.95 1.15 -16.59
N VAL A 352 -6.20 -0.03 -16.02
CA VAL A 352 -5.39 -0.67 -14.98
C VAL A 352 -5.32 -2.17 -15.23
N THR A 353 -4.16 -2.78 -15.01
CA THR A 353 -4.02 -4.24 -14.95
C THR A 353 -4.33 -4.72 -13.53
N ALA A 354 -5.35 -5.55 -13.38
CA ALA A 354 -5.75 -6.12 -12.10
C ALA A 354 -6.34 -7.51 -12.29
N ALA A 355 -6.64 -8.20 -11.19
CA ALA A 355 -7.39 -9.45 -11.23
C ALA A 355 -8.88 -9.24 -10.91
N SER A 356 -9.73 -10.12 -11.45
CA SER A 356 -11.11 -10.27 -11.00
C SER A 356 -11.19 -11.05 -9.69
N ASN A 357 -12.30 -10.84 -8.97
CA ASN A 357 -12.56 -11.58 -7.74
C ASN A 357 -12.73 -13.08 -8.04
N GLY A 358 -11.84 -13.92 -7.50
CA GLY A 358 -11.89 -15.39 -7.69
C GLY A 358 -11.09 -15.94 -8.89
N ASN A 359 -10.49 -15.10 -9.74
CA ASN A 359 -9.59 -15.54 -10.82
C ASN A 359 -8.17 -14.97 -10.59
N LYS A 360 -7.15 -15.82 -10.73
CA LYS A 360 -5.73 -15.44 -10.56
C LYS A 360 -5.09 -14.94 -11.85
N SER A 361 -5.84 -14.82 -12.95
CA SER A 361 -5.34 -14.17 -14.18
C SER A 361 -5.49 -12.65 -14.09
N HIS A 362 -4.54 -11.94 -14.71
CA HIS A 362 -4.63 -10.50 -14.88
C HIS A 362 -5.51 -10.16 -16.09
N GLU A 363 -6.21 -9.04 -16.01
CA GLU A 363 -7.00 -8.46 -17.08
C GLU A 363 -6.79 -6.94 -17.10
N THR A 364 -7.04 -6.32 -18.25
CA THR A 364 -7.09 -4.87 -18.37
C THR A 364 -8.51 -4.38 -18.06
N TYR A 365 -8.65 -3.57 -17.02
CA TYR A 365 -9.89 -2.91 -16.66
C TYR A 365 -9.88 -1.43 -17.03
N THR A 366 -11.04 -0.92 -17.44
CA THR A 366 -11.28 0.52 -17.48
C THR A 366 -11.73 1.00 -16.11
N LEU A 367 -11.01 1.96 -15.54
CA LEU A 367 -11.36 2.61 -14.29
C LEU A 367 -12.67 3.38 -14.43
N ASN A 368 -13.52 3.42 -13.41
CA ASN A 368 -14.55 4.45 -13.39
C ASN A 368 -13.85 5.81 -13.19
N PRO A 369 -14.47 6.92 -13.62
CA PRO A 369 -14.02 8.25 -13.21
C PRO A 369 -13.93 8.37 -11.69
N ALA A 370 -13.07 9.27 -11.20
CA ALA A 370 -12.93 9.54 -9.78
C ALA A 370 -14.28 9.87 -9.14
N SER A 371 -14.48 9.38 -7.91
CA SER A 371 -15.67 9.71 -7.14
C SER A 371 -15.73 11.22 -6.90
N TYR A 372 -16.90 11.81 -7.08
CA TYR A 372 -17.14 13.24 -6.85
C TYR A 372 -16.69 13.74 -5.45
N TYR A 373 -16.66 12.84 -4.47
CA TYR A 373 -16.26 13.13 -3.09
C TYR A 373 -14.80 12.79 -2.80
N SER A 374 -13.96 12.63 -3.83
CA SER A 374 -12.57 12.24 -3.70
C SER A 374 -11.61 13.36 -4.10
N TYR A 375 -10.39 13.33 -3.56
CA TYR A 375 -9.34 14.27 -3.96
C TYR A 375 -9.07 14.23 -5.47
N GLU A 376 -9.09 13.03 -6.06
CA GLU A 376 -8.84 12.81 -7.49
C GLU A 376 -9.86 13.50 -8.39
N TYR A 377 -11.09 13.72 -7.92
CA TYR A 377 -12.08 14.51 -8.66
C TYR A 377 -11.69 15.98 -8.74
N PHE A 378 -11.27 16.59 -7.62
CA PHE A 378 -10.80 17.98 -7.64
C PHE A 378 -9.52 18.11 -8.46
N PHE A 379 -8.62 17.13 -8.37
CA PHE A 379 -7.41 17.07 -9.19
C PHE A 379 -7.73 16.96 -10.68
N HIS A 380 -8.77 16.19 -11.04
CA HIS A 380 -9.26 16.13 -12.42
C HIS A 380 -9.78 17.48 -12.90
N LYS A 381 -10.52 18.20 -12.05
CA LYS A 381 -11.01 19.55 -12.37
C LYS A 381 -9.89 20.55 -12.58
N VAL A 382 -8.81 20.45 -11.80
CA VAL A 382 -7.59 21.23 -12.01
C VAL A 382 -6.97 20.93 -13.37
N SER A 383 -6.85 19.64 -13.74
CA SER A 383 -6.38 19.22 -15.06
C SER A 383 -7.21 19.79 -16.20
N GLN A 384 -8.55 19.76 -16.10
CA GLN A 384 -9.46 20.37 -17.09
C GLN A 384 -9.23 21.88 -17.22
N LYS A 385 -9.05 22.58 -16.09
CA LYS A 385 -8.88 24.04 -16.06
C LYS A 385 -7.52 24.49 -16.61
N LYS A 386 -6.44 23.80 -16.24
CA LYS A 386 -5.07 24.15 -16.65
C LYS A 386 -4.64 23.52 -17.98
N GLN A 387 -5.42 22.57 -18.50
CA GLN A 387 -5.10 21.78 -19.70
C GLN A 387 -3.79 20.99 -19.55
N PHE A 388 -3.50 20.52 -18.33
CA PHE A 388 -2.34 19.67 -18.02
C PHE A 388 -2.79 18.28 -17.58
N SER A 389 -2.10 17.25 -18.05
CA SER A 389 -2.41 15.86 -17.71
C SER A 389 -1.58 15.31 -16.55
N LYS A 390 -0.49 15.99 -16.15
CA LYS A 390 0.46 15.54 -15.12
C LYS A 390 1.03 16.71 -14.33
N TYR A 391 0.99 16.62 -13.01
CA TYR A 391 1.55 17.62 -12.10
C TYR A 391 1.80 17.01 -10.73
N PHE A 392 2.46 17.76 -9.84
CA PHE A 392 2.57 17.39 -8.45
C PHE A 392 2.16 18.55 -7.53
N ILE A 393 1.82 18.20 -6.30
CA ILE A 393 1.34 19.11 -5.25
C ILE A 393 2.24 18.97 -4.04
N ASN A 394 2.71 20.09 -3.50
CA ASN A 394 3.40 20.15 -2.21
C ASN A 394 2.37 20.21 -1.08
N LEU A 395 2.29 19.13 -0.29
CA LEU A 395 1.38 19.02 0.84
C LEU A 395 2.06 19.33 2.18
N LYS A 396 3.39 19.31 2.22
CA LYS A 396 4.20 19.58 3.41
C LYS A 396 3.95 20.97 3.98
N SER A 397 3.58 21.95 3.14
CA SER A 397 3.19 23.28 3.58
C SER A 397 1.89 23.33 4.40
N TYR A 398 1.08 22.26 4.36
CA TYR A 398 -0.23 22.20 5.01
C TYR A 398 -0.30 21.20 6.18
N SER A 399 0.76 20.48 6.48
CA SER A 399 0.75 19.34 7.41
C SER A 399 0.67 19.71 8.91
N ASN A 400 1.07 20.94 9.27
CA ASN A 400 1.07 21.43 10.66
C ASN A 400 -0.25 22.07 11.10
N GLU A 401 -1.25 22.12 10.22
CA GLU A 401 -2.53 22.77 10.48
C GLU A 401 -3.48 21.84 11.26
N GLU A 402 -4.39 22.44 12.04
CA GLU A 402 -5.36 21.69 12.82
C GLU A 402 -6.21 20.77 11.92
N PHE A 403 -6.66 19.64 12.47
CA PHE A 403 -7.56 18.76 11.73
C PHE A 403 -8.92 19.43 11.60
N TYR A 404 -9.30 19.79 10.37
CA TYR A 404 -10.61 20.37 10.08
C TYR A 404 -11.66 19.26 9.88
N GLY A 405 -11.98 18.58 10.99
CA GLY A 405 -13.09 17.66 11.09
C GLY A 405 -14.26 18.31 11.82
N LEU A 406 -15.49 18.00 11.41
CA LEU A 406 -16.69 18.43 12.12
C LEU A 406 -16.80 17.72 13.47
N SER A 407 -17.24 18.43 14.51
CA SER A 407 -17.57 17.79 15.78
C SER A 407 -18.74 16.82 15.60
N THR A 408 -18.87 15.81 16.46
CA THR A 408 -20.04 14.90 16.49
C THR A 408 -21.37 15.65 16.58
N LYS A 409 -21.36 16.86 17.14
CA LYS A 409 -22.51 17.76 17.24
C LYS A 409 -22.90 18.37 15.90
N ASP A 410 -21.92 18.72 15.06
CA ASP A 410 -22.14 19.28 13.73
C ASP A 410 -22.58 18.21 12.74
N ILE A 411 -22.11 16.97 12.89
CA ILE A 411 -22.47 15.79 12.06
C ILE A 411 -23.98 15.48 12.07
N ASN A 412 -24.68 15.78 13.16
CA ASN A 412 -26.11 15.46 13.32
C ASN A 412 -27.05 16.43 12.59
N ASN A 413 -26.55 17.59 12.14
CA ASN A 413 -27.37 18.64 11.53
C ASN A 413 -27.18 18.75 10.00
N LEU A 414 -26.50 17.78 9.36
CA LEU A 414 -26.08 17.89 7.97
C LEU A 414 -26.98 17.07 7.03
N PRO A 415 -27.29 17.60 5.83
CA PRO A 415 -27.98 16.84 4.80
C PRO A 415 -27.08 15.70 4.31
N LEU A 416 -27.60 14.47 4.34
CA LEU A 416 -26.92 13.29 3.80
C LEU A 416 -27.49 12.99 2.40
N ASN A 417 -26.60 12.87 1.40
CA ASN A 417 -26.95 12.29 0.11
C ASN A 417 -26.70 10.78 0.18
N VAL A 418 -27.73 9.96 -0.09
CA VAL A 418 -27.62 8.50 -0.14
C VAL A 418 -27.64 8.01 -1.58
N GLN A 419 -26.69 7.13 -1.88
CA GLN A 419 -26.72 6.29 -3.07
C GLN A 419 -27.13 4.89 -2.60
N TYR A 420 -28.29 4.38 -3.07
CA TYR A 420 -28.74 3.04 -2.74
C TYR A 420 -28.48 2.07 -3.92
N ARG A 421 -28.15 0.83 -3.59
CA ARG A 421 -28.12 -0.30 -4.54
C ARG A 421 -28.72 -1.51 -3.86
N THR A 422 -29.78 -2.07 -4.44
CA THR A 422 -30.37 -3.34 -3.97
C THR A 422 -29.37 -4.46 -4.26
N LEU A 423 -28.83 -5.09 -3.21
CA LEU A 423 -27.77 -6.09 -3.31
C LEU A 423 -28.26 -7.50 -3.70
N HIS A 424 -29.58 -7.70 -3.84
CA HIS A 424 -30.16 -8.99 -4.25
C HIS A 424 -31.43 -8.81 -5.09
N ASN A 425 -31.56 -9.60 -6.16
CA ASN A 425 -32.78 -9.69 -6.98
C ASN A 425 -34.02 -10.16 -6.19
N ASN A 426 -33.81 -10.73 -5.00
CA ASN A 426 -34.86 -11.22 -4.09
C ASN A 426 -35.16 -10.25 -2.93
N CYS A 427 -34.46 -9.13 -2.82
CA CYS A 427 -34.87 -8.05 -1.92
C CYS A 427 -36.03 -7.29 -2.61
N LYS A 428 -37.26 -7.71 -2.32
CA LYS A 428 -38.42 -6.85 -2.57
C LYS A 428 -38.46 -5.78 -1.47
N ILE A 429 -38.54 -4.52 -1.89
CA ILE A 429 -39.10 -3.46 -1.03
C ILE A 429 -40.50 -3.97 -0.68
N THR A 430 -40.76 -4.22 0.60
CA THR A 430 -42.03 -4.79 1.05
C THR A 430 -43.18 -3.85 0.71
N GLU A 431 -44.34 -4.40 0.36
CA GLU A 431 -45.54 -3.68 -0.10
C GLU A 431 -46.09 -2.64 0.89
N GLU A 432 -45.56 -2.55 2.12
CA GLU A 432 -45.84 -1.45 3.06
C GLU A 432 -45.08 -0.15 2.76
N PHE A 433 -44.13 -0.17 1.81
CA PHE A 433 -43.46 1.00 1.24
C PHE A 433 -44.12 1.43 -0.09
N ASP A 434 -45.45 1.36 -0.16
CA ASP A 434 -46.20 1.94 -1.27
C ASP A 434 -46.16 3.47 -1.13
N LEU A 435 -45.48 4.12 -2.07
CA LEU A 435 -45.44 5.57 -2.24
C LEU A 435 -46.86 6.04 -2.47
N ASP A 436 -47.53 6.44 -1.40
CA ASP A 436 -48.94 6.78 -1.40
C ASP A 436 -49.27 7.84 -2.48
N SER A 437 -49.80 7.32 -3.60
CA SER A 437 -50.78 7.83 -4.56
C SER A 437 -50.77 9.30 -5.06
N LYS A 438 -49.81 10.15 -4.69
CA LYS A 438 -49.68 11.52 -5.20
C LYS A 438 -48.44 11.81 -6.05
N ILE A 439 -47.51 10.86 -6.17
CA ILE A 439 -46.27 10.99 -6.97
C ILE A 439 -46.23 9.96 -8.12
N VAL A 440 -47.37 9.35 -8.47
CA VAL A 440 -47.42 8.15 -9.34
C VAL A 440 -47.51 8.45 -10.85
N ASN A 441 -47.52 9.71 -11.31
CA ASN A 441 -47.74 10.00 -12.73
C ASN A 441 -46.52 10.36 -13.59
N GLU A 442 -45.29 10.05 -13.14
CA GLU A 442 -44.15 9.96 -14.06
C GLU A 442 -43.58 8.56 -14.01
N LYS A 443 -43.74 7.81 -15.12
CA LYS A 443 -43.14 6.49 -15.33
C LYS A 443 -41.66 6.52 -14.89
N LEU A 444 -41.32 5.67 -13.92
CA LEU A 444 -39.95 5.46 -13.46
C LEU A 444 -39.16 4.71 -14.55
N GLU A 445 -38.47 5.44 -15.43
CA GLU A 445 -37.40 4.88 -16.26
C GLU A 445 -36.11 4.72 -15.43
N GLU A 446 -35.31 3.70 -15.76
CA GLU A 446 -34.03 3.40 -15.11
C GLU A 446 -33.13 4.65 -15.00
N GLY A 447 -32.92 5.14 -13.78
CA GLY A 447 -32.09 6.31 -13.54
C GLY A 447 -31.92 6.63 -12.06
N TYR A 448 -30.67 6.95 -11.68
CA TYR A 448 -30.25 7.37 -10.35
C TYR A 448 -31.02 8.63 -9.88
N ARG A 449 -31.68 8.59 -8.70
CA ARG A 449 -32.20 9.79 -8.03
C ARG A 449 -31.81 9.86 -6.54
N PHE A 450 -31.68 11.10 -6.04
CA PHE A 450 -31.27 11.45 -4.68
C PHE A 450 -32.48 11.68 -3.78
N ILE A 451 -32.42 11.19 -2.53
CA ILE A 451 -33.46 11.37 -1.52
C ILE A 451 -32.85 12.06 -0.30
N PRO A 452 -33.38 13.22 0.15
CA PRO A 452 -32.89 13.90 1.34
C PRO A 452 -33.28 13.13 2.60
N ILE A 453 -32.30 12.90 3.48
CA ILE A 453 -32.46 12.16 4.74
C ILE A 453 -32.01 13.03 5.92
N GLU A 454 -32.83 13.05 6.97
CA GLU A 454 -32.54 13.65 8.27
C GLU A 454 -32.13 12.58 9.28
N ARG A 455 -31.16 12.87 10.15
CA ARG A 455 -30.89 12.05 11.36
C ARG A 455 -31.82 12.49 12.48
N LYS A 456 -32.54 11.55 13.08
CA LYS A 456 -33.30 11.80 14.32
C LYS A 456 -33.02 10.73 15.35
N VAL A 457 -32.82 11.17 16.58
CA VAL A 457 -32.68 10.28 17.73
C VAL A 457 -34.09 9.98 18.24
N ASP A 458 -34.45 8.70 18.31
CA ASP A 458 -35.75 8.31 18.83
C ASP A 458 -35.82 8.50 20.36
N LYS A 459 -37.02 8.27 20.93
CA LYS A 459 -37.27 8.38 22.38
C LYS A 459 -36.45 7.40 23.25
N TYR A 460 -35.69 6.48 22.65
CA TYR A 460 -34.85 5.50 23.32
C TYR A 460 -33.34 5.81 23.16
N GLY A 461 -32.99 6.95 22.56
CA GLY A 461 -31.60 7.34 22.33
C GLY A 461 -30.96 6.72 21.09
N ILE A 462 -31.75 6.05 20.24
CA ILE A 462 -31.24 5.38 19.04
C ILE A 462 -31.27 6.37 17.87
N THR A 463 -30.11 6.59 17.25
CA THR A 463 -30.01 7.42 16.04
C THR A 463 -30.58 6.65 14.84
N ARG A 464 -31.61 7.22 14.21
CA ARG A 464 -32.28 6.65 13.04
C ARG A 464 -32.25 7.64 11.87
N LEU A 465 -32.34 7.11 10.66
CA LEU A 465 -32.43 7.87 9.42
C LEU A 465 -33.91 8.05 9.05
N LEU A 466 -34.33 9.29 8.79
CA LEU A 466 -35.68 9.67 8.39
C LEU A 466 -35.64 10.27 6.98
N ILE A 467 -36.44 9.76 6.05
CA ILE A 467 -36.70 10.46 4.78
C ILE A 467 -37.85 11.44 5.02
N ASN A 468 -37.62 12.73 4.73
CA ASN A 468 -38.63 13.75 4.94
C ASN A 468 -39.94 13.43 4.21
N ASN A 469 -41.04 13.46 4.95
CA ASN A 469 -42.40 13.16 4.51
C ASN A 469 -42.68 11.70 4.09
N ILE A 470 -41.76 10.75 4.33
CA ILE A 470 -41.92 9.34 3.90
C ILE A 470 -41.81 8.34 5.08
N GLY A 471 -40.86 8.52 6.02
CA GLY A 471 -40.75 7.64 7.19
C GLY A 471 -39.32 7.21 7.55
N TRP A 472 -39.18 6.35 8.57
CA TRP A 472 -37.90 5.84 9.08
C TRP A 472 -37.33 4.76 8.15
N ILE A 473 -36.03 4.79 7.87
CA ILE A 473 -35.39 3.84 6.93
C ILE A 473 -34.83 2.60 7.63
N THR A 474 -34.60 2.66 8.95
CA THR A 474 -34.04 1.55 9.72
C THR A 474 -35.14 0.87 10.53
N GLU A 475 -35.79 -0.14 9.97
CA GLU A 475 -36.33 -1.25 10.76
C GLU A 475 -35.37 -2.42 10.71
N HIS A 476 -34.94 -2.84 11.89
CA HIS A 476 -34.08 -4.00 12.09
C HIS A 476 -34.87 -5.27 11.72
N ILE A 477 -34.70 -5.77 10.49
CA ILE A 477 -35.13 -7.14 10.15
C ILE A 477 -33.98 -8.08 10.51
N PRO A 478 -34.18 -9.13 11.34
CA PRO A 478 -33.08 -9.89 11.96
C PRO A 478 -32.19 -10.70 11.00
N TYR A 479 -32.45 -10.71 9.69
CA TYR A 479 -31.80 -11.65 8.76
C TYR A 479 -31.32 -11.07 7.43
N SER A 480 -31.22 -9.75 7.27
CA SER A 480 -30.50 -9.17 6.12
C SER A 480 -30.02 -7.74 6.42
N PRO A 481 -28.70 -7.48 6.41
CA PRO A 481 -28.19 -6.13 6.62
C PRO A 481 -28.39 -5.30 5.34
N ILE A 482 -29.38 -4.40 5.34
CA ILE A 482 -29.40 -3.27 4.40
C ILE A 482 -28.32 -2.30 4.86
N THR A 483 -27.23 -2.17 4.10
CA THR A 483 -26.19 -1.16 4.36
C THR A 483 -26.54 0.10 3.60
N ILE A 484 -26.87 1.18 4.32
CA ILE A 484 -27.16 2.50 3.73
C ILE A 484 -25.93 3.37 3.90
N ASN A 485 -25.18 3.56 2.82
CA ASN A 485 -24.02 4.45 2.81
C ASN A 485 -24.48 5.89 2.62
N CYS A 486 -24.36 6.67 3.70
CA CYS A 486 -24.55 8.11 3.68
C CYS A 486 -23.17 8.78 3.54
N LEU A 487 -22.93 9.53 2.47
CA LEU A 487 -21.68 10.30 2.33
C LEU A 487 -21.87 11.70 2.94
N PRO A 488 -21.01 12.13 3.89
CA PRO A 488 -21.06 13.50 4.40
C PRO A 488 -20.65 14.48 3.29
N VAL A 489 -21.53 15.45 2.99
CA VAL A 489 -21.40 16.43 1.89
C VAL A 489 -20.41 17.58 2.23
N ASN A 490 -19.84 17.58 3.43
CA ASN A 490 -19.28 18.80 4.02
C ASN A 490 -17.91 19.28 3.53
N THR A 491 -17.23 18.55 2.66
CA THR A 491 -15.89 18.93 2.18
C THR A 491 -15.92 19.79 0.92
N LEU A 492 -17.08 19.96 0.28
CA LEU A 492 -17.28 20.82 -0.90
C LEU A 492 -17.26 22.32 -0.59
N PHE A 493 -17.09 22.71 0.67
CA PHE A 493 -17.26 24.10 1.13
C PHE A 493 -15.95 24.80 1.55
N TYR A 494 -14.82 24.10 1.59
CA TYR A 494 -13.54 24.72 1.94
C TYR A 494 -12.87 25.31 0.71
N GLN A 495 -12.84 26.64 0.64
CA GLN A 495 -12.12 27.38 -0.41
C GLN A 495 -10.63 27.52 -0.10
N GLU A 496 -10.23 27.39 1.16
CA GLU A 496 -8.83 27.53 1.62
C GLU A 496 -8.07 26.20 1.52
N LEU A 497 -6.89 26.20 0.88
CA LEU A 497 -6.07 25.00 0.70
C LEU A 497 -5.73 24.25 1.99
N PRO A 498 -5.31 24.92 3.09
CA PRO A 498 -5.04 24.24 4.35
C PRO A 498 -6.23 23.44 4.84
N LYS A 499 -7.43 24.03 4.84
CA LYS A 499 -8.67 23.36 5.27
C LYS A 499 -9.04 22.21 4.34
N PHE A 500 -8.93 22.42 3.03
CA PHE A 500 -9.24 21.41 2.03
C PHE A 500 -8.35 20.16 2.16
N PHE A 501 -7.02 20.33 2.18
CA PHE A 501 -6.09 19.19 2.26
C PHE A 501 -6.04 18.53 3.64
N ASN A 502 -6.51 19.22 4.69
CA ASN A 502 -6.69 18.65 6.02
C ASN A 502 -8.10 18.08 6.25
N SER A 503 -9.00 18.20 5.28
CA SER A 503 -10.36 17.67 5.37
C SER A 503 -10.40 16.17 5.08
N ASN A 504 -11.48 15.51 5.50
CA ASN A 504 -11.65 14.09 5.27
C ASN A 504 -12.42 13.84 3.96
N LEU A 505 -11.68 13.56 2.90
CA LEU A 505 -12.21 13.23 1.57
C LEU A 505 -11.86 11.80 1.18
N LEU A 506 -12.59 11.26 0.21
CA LEU A 506 -12.25 9.94 -0.31
C LEU A 506 -10.92 9.97 -1.08
N GLN A 507 -10.25 8.84 -1.08
CA GLN A 507 -9.10 8.54 -1.93
C GLN A 507 -9.24 7.11 -2.47
N ARG A 508 -8.71 6.84 -3.65
CA ARG A 508 -8.72 5.56 -4.34
C ARG A 508 -7.48 4.72 -3.98
N TRP A 509 -7.70 3.44 -3.75
CA TRP A 509 -6.71 2.39 -3.51
C TRP A 509 -7.15 1.09 -4.20
N ILE A 510 -6.49 0.74 -5.29
CA ILE A 510 -6.73 -0.47 -6.05
C ILE A 510 -5.50 -1.36 -5.90
N GLY A 511 -5.59 -2.33 -5.00
CA GLY A 511 -4.54 -3.32 -4.85
C GLY A 511 -4.52 -4.30 -6.04
N VAL A 512 -4.37 -5.58 -5.72
CA VAL A 512 -4.24 -6.64 -6.72
C VAL A 512 -5.56 -6.91 -7.47
N GLN A 513 -6.68 -6.72 -6.79
CA GLN A 513 -8.01 -6.95 -7.33
C GLN A 513 -8.71 -5.64 -7.65
N TYR A 514 -9.50 -5.61 -8.72
CA TYR A 514 -10.35 -4.48 -9.05
C TYR A 514 -11.80 -4.88 -9.28
N CYS A 515 -12.69 -4.37 -8.43
CA CYS A 515 -14.13 -4.64 -8.47
C CYS A 515 -14.88 -3.38 -8.93
N LYS A 516 -14.97 -3.19 -10.25
CA LYS A 516 -15.60 -2.00 -10.88
C LYS A 516 -17.00 -1.68 -10.34
N ASN A 517 -17.83 -2.70 -10.11
CA ASN A 517 -19.20 -2.52 -9.66
C ASN A 517 -19.30 -2.02 -8.22
N THR A 518 -18.34 -2.36 -7.36
CA THR A 518 -18.33 -1.99 -5.93
C THR A 518 -17.19 -1.03 -5.63
N GLU A 519 -16.68 -0.28 -6.61
CA GLU A 519 -15.42 0.44 -6.50
C GLU A 519 -15.37 1.39 -5.30
N ILE A 520 -16.42 2.17 -5.05
CA ILE A 520 -16.49 3.07 -3.89
C ILE A 520 -16.35 2.30 -2.57
N GLN A 521 -16.94 1.12 -2.45
CA GLN A 521 -16.88 0.32 -1.23
C GLN A 521 -15.55 -0.43 -1.10
N SER A 522 -15.05 -1.00 -2.20
CA SER A 522 -13.90 -1.89 -2.21
C SER A 522 -12.57 -1.15 -2.31
N HIS A 523 -12.56 0.02 -2.93
CA HIS A 523 -11.35 0.72 -3.36
C HIS A 523 -11.30 2.19 -2.95
N TYR A 524 -12.30 2.74 -2.26
CA TYR A 524 -12.17 4.06 -1.67
C TYR A 524 -12.07 4.00 -0.15
N GLY A 525 -11.23 4.88 0.39
CA GLY A 525 -11.06 5.10 1.83
C GLY A 525 -11.07 6.59 2.13
N ASN A 526 -11.37 6.94 3.38
CA ASN A 526 -11.32 8.32 3.85
C ASN A 526 -9.87 8.73 4.14
N SER A 527 -9.54 9.98 3.86
CA SER A 527 -8.18 10.51 3.88
C SER A 527 -8.11 11.98 4.25
N CYS A 528 -7.12 12.33 5.05
CA CYS A 528 -6.58 13.67 5.24
C CYS A 528 -5.23 13.74 4.50
N LEU A 529 -5.23 14.26 3.28
CA LEU A 529 -4.10 14.08 2.36
C LEU A 529 -2.82 14.77 2.86
N ALA A 530 -2.93 15.97 3.44
CA ALA A 530 -1.80 16.72 3.99
C ALA A 530 -1.12 16.06 5.20
N LYS A 531 -1.83 15.17 5.91
CA LYS A 531 -1.27 14.39 7.02
C LYS A 531 -0.75 13.03 6.56
N GLN A 532 -1.08 12.63 5.34
CA GLN A 532 -0.76 11.32 4.80
C GLN A 532 0.51 11.30 3.95
N TYR A 533 0.74 12.35 3.16
CA TYR A 533 1.85 12.45 2.21
C TYR A 533 2.55 13.81 2.31
N ASP A 534 3.85 13.87 2.00
CA ASP A 534 4.54 15.16 1.83
C ASP A 534 4.23 15.77 0.46
N TYR A 535 4.11 14.92 -0.55
CA TYR A 535 3.81 15.32 -1.92
C TYR A 535 2.85 14.33 -2.57
N VAL A 536 2.10 14.82 -3.55
CA VAL A 536 1.26 13.99 -4.42
C VAL A 536 1.60 14.23 -5.87
N VAL A 537 1.84 13.15 -6.61
CA VAL A 537 1.91 13.13 -8.07
C VAL A 537 0.55 12.74 -8.62
N TYR A 538 0.01 13.55 -9.53
CA TYR A 538 -1.28 13.30 -10.15
C TYR A 538 -1.15 13.14 -11.65
N LEU A 539 -1.83 12.13 -12.19
CA LEU A 539 -2.00 11.89 -13.61
C LEU A 539 -3.48 11.79 -13.95
N ASP A 540 -3.99 12.62 -14.86
CA ASP A 540 -5.43 12.67 -15.14
C ASP A 540 -5.97 11.38 -15.79
N LYS A 541 -5.16 10.80 -16.67
CA LYS A 541 -5.46 9.58 -17.39
C LYS A 541 -4.23 8.69 -17.49
N THR A 542 -4.42 7.40 -17.21
CA THR A 542 -3.35 6.41 -17.16
C THR A 542 -3.64 5.16 -17.99
N ASN A 543 -2.63 4.34 -18.22
CA ASN A 543 -2.75 3.09 -18.97
C ASN A 543 -2.38 1.88 -18.11
N ALA A 544 -2.94 0.73 -18.45
CA ALA A 544 -2.63 -0.56 -17.84
C ALA A 544 -1.17 -0.96 -18.08
N ILE A 545 -0.49 -1.46 -17.05
CA ILE A 545 0.89 -1.99 -17.16
C ILE A 545 0.91 -3.31 -17.93
N ASN A 546 1.94 -3.53 -18.74
CA ASN A 546 2.09 -4.72 -19.58
C ASN A 546 2.93 -5.81 -18.89
N PRO A 547 2.35 -6.97 -18.51
CA PRO A 547 3.10 -8.07 -17.90
C PRO A 547 3.98 -8.83 -18.93
N ILE A 548 5.02 -9.54 -18.48
CA ILE A 548 6.01 -10.23 -19.36
C ILE A 548 6.23 -11.74 -19.13
#